data_AF-A0A1I5KEI2-F1
#
_entry.id   AF-A0A1I5KEI2-F1
#
_cell.length_a   1.000
_cell.length_b   1.000
_cell.length_c   1.000
_cell.angle_alpha   90.00
_cell.angle_beta   90.00
_cell.angle_gamma   90.00
#
_symmetry.space_group_name_H-M   'P 1'
#
loop_
_entity.id
_entity.type
_entity.pdbx_description
1 polymer ?
#
loop_
_entity_poly.entity_id
_entity_poly.type
_entity_poly.pdbx_seq_one_letter_code
_entity_poly.pdbx_strand_id
1 'polypeptide(L)'
;FELTGLPPAPRGMPQIEVTFDIDANGIVHVSAKDLGTGRHQSIKISGGSALPKDDIDRMVKDAEAHAEEDRQRREEAETRNQAETLVYQTEKVLTDNTDKIPADTRTRVQDAIKDVNEALKGEDVERIRSAVDHLATASQAIGQAMYGRQAQQEPEPEQPGQAEDDVVDAEVVDEDDKKKE
;
A
#
# COMPACT_ATOMS: atom_id res chain seq x y z
N PHE A 1 18.59 20.22 -0.40
CA PHE A 1 19.06 19.91 0.97
C PHE A 1 18.68 18.48 1.28
N GLU A 2 19.45 17.78 2.09
CA GLU A 2 19.20 16.37 2.42
C GLU A 2 19.14 16.21 3.94
N LEU A 3 18.12 15.51 4.45
CA LEU A 3 18.06 15.11 5.85
C LEU A 3 18.69 13.73 5.98
N THR A 4 19.96 13.70 6.38
CA THR A 4 20.75 12.45 6.48
C THR A 4 20.86 11.94 7.92
N GLY A 5 21.22 10.66 8.06
CA GLY A 5 21.41 10.01 9.37
C GLY A 5 20.12 9.62 10.06
N LEU A 6 19.05 9.37 9.31
CA LEU A 6 17.85 8.73 9.83
C LEU A 6 18.18 7.29 10.26
N PRO A 7 17.71 6.84 11.44
CA PRO A 7 17.89 5.46 11.87
C PRO A 7 17.20 4.51 10.88
N PRO A 8 17.73 3.29 10.67
CA PRO A 8 17.07 2.28 9.86
C PRO A 8 15.66 2.02 10.40
N ALA A 9 14.64 2.22 9.56
CA ALA A 9 13.24 1.97 9.90
C ALA A 9 12.51 1.41 8.67
N PRO A 10 11.44 0.62 8.87
CA PRO A 10 10.59 0.18 7.77
C PRO A 10 10.03 1.36 6.96
N ARG A 11 9.83 1.17 5.66
CA ARG A 11 9.18 2.18 4.79
C ARG A 11 7.84 2.61 5.39
N GLY A 12 7.57 3.92 5.36
CA GLY A 12 6.34 4.53 5.89
C GLY A 12 6.31 4.77 7.41
N MET A 13 7.32 4.32 8.16
CA MET A 13 7.42 4.59 9.60
C MET A 13 8.10 5.93 9.94
N PRO A 14 9.18 6.37 9.27
CA PRO A 14 9.75 7.69 9.51
C PRO A 14 8.73 8.80 9.23
N GLN A 15 8.57 9.71 10.18
CA GLN A 15 7.68 10.85 10.05
C GLN A 15 8.52 12.10 9.83
N ILE A 16 8.56 12.57 8.59
CA ILE A 16 9.32 13.76 8.20
C ILE A 16 8.35 14.93 8.05
N GLU A 17 8.50 15.91 8.92
CA GLU A 17 7.79 17.20 8.82
C GLU A 17 8.64 18.16 8.01
N VAL A 18 8.08 18.67 6.90
CA VAL A 18 8.72 19.70 6.07
C VAL A 18 7.90 20.97 6.14
N THR A 19 8.53 22.05 6.60
CA THR A 19 7.89 23.36 6.78
C THR A 19 8.53 24.37 5.84
N PHE A 20 7.68 25.10 5.12
CA PHE A 20 8.07 26.22 4.27
C PHE A 20 7.58 27.52 4.93
N ASP A 21 8.50 28.33 5.41
CA ASP A 21 8.22 29.64 6.00
C ASP A 21 8.73 30.74 5.06
N ILE A 22 7.89 31.74 4.78
CA ILE A 22 8.25 32.86 3.92
C ILE A 22 8.18 34.13 4.77
N ASP A 23 9.31 34.78 4.97
CA ASP A 23 9.37 35.99 5.79
C ASP A 23 8.95 37.25 5.01
N ALA A 24 8.74 38.36 5.73
CA ALA A 24 8.33 39.64 5.14
C ALA A 24 9.35 40.22 4.15
N ASN A 25 10.59 39.72 4.14
CA ASN A 25 11.62 40.11 3.18
C ASN A 25 11.64 39.19 1.94
N GLY A 26 10.71 38.23 1.85
CA GLY A 26 10.61 37.27 0.75
C GLY A 26 11.68 36.18 0.80
N ILE A 27 12.28 35.94 1.97
CA ILE A 27 13.24 34.86 2.15
C ILE A 27 12.48 33.60 2.57
N VAL A 28 12.69 32.51 1.83
CA VAL A 28 12.08 31.22 2.13
C VAL A 28 13.00 30.42 3.06
N HIS A 29 12.52 30.08 4.24
CA HIS A 29 13.14 29.13 5.16
C HIS A 29 12.47 27.78 4.96
N VAL A 30 13.25 26.79 4.52
CA VAL A 30 12.78 25.41 4.40
C VAL A 30 13.42 24.61 5.52
N SER A 31 12.62 24.03 6.40
CA SER A 31 13.08 23.14 7.46
C SER A 31 12.48 21.75 7.27
N ALA A 32 13.29 20.71 7.51
CA ALA A 32 12.84 19.33 7.56
C ALA A 32 13.24 18.74 8.91
N LYS A 33 12.30 18.10 9.60
CA LYS A 33 12.49 17.50 10.91
C LYS A 33 11.95 16.07 10.93
N ASP A 34 12.74 15.14 11.40
CA ASP A 34 12.26 13.80 11.78
C ASP A 34 11.62 13.87 13.17
N LEU A 35 10.33 13.56 13.25
CA LEU A 35 9.58 13.61 14.51
C LEU A 35 9.99 12.52 15.49
N GLY A 36 10.57 11.41 15.01
CA GLY A 36 11.02 10.30 15.88
C GLY A 36 12.32 10.60 16.61
N THR A 37 13.31 11.16 15.90
CA THR A 37 14.63 11.45 16.47
C THR A 37 14.84 12.90 16.87
N GLY A 38 13.99 13.82 16.41
CA GLY A 38 14.16 15.26 16.59
C GLY A 38 15.28 15.87 15.74
N ARG A 39 15.97 15.08 14.91
CA ARG A 39 16.97 15.57 13.95
C ARG A 39 16.29 16.51 12.97
N HIS A 40 16.93 17.64 12.70
CA HIS A 40 16.42 18.62 11.75
C HIS A 40 17.54 19.20 10.90
N GLN A 41 17.18 19.60 9.69
CA GLN A 41 18.03 20.31 8.75
C GLN A 41 17.22 21.49 8.20
N SER A 42 17.84 22.66 8.05
CA SER A 42 17.19 23.80 7.41
C SER A 42 18.08 24.46 6.38
N ILE A 43 17.44 25.12 5.42
CA ILE A 43 18.08 25.96 4.42
C ILE A 43 17.31 27.27 4.32
N LYS A 44 18.05 28.35 4.10
CA LYS A 44 17.50 29.69 3.87
C LYS A 44 17.76 30.06 2.42
N ILE A 45 16.71 30.42 1.69
CA ILE A 45 16.76 30.84 0.29
C ILE A 45 16.46 32.34 0.27
N SER A 46 17.51 33.18 0.32
CA SER A 46 17.40 34.64 0.27
C SER A 46 17.30 35.16 -1.17
N GLY A 47 16.45 36.17 -1.37
CA GLY A 47 15.91 36.62 -2.65
C GLY A 47 16.86 36.83 -3.84
N GLY A 48 16.30 36.58 -5.02
CA GLY A 48 16.92 36.85 -6.32
C GLY A 48 16.25 36.17 -7.53
N SER A 49 15.29 35.26 -7.33
CA SER A 49 14.65 34.49 -8.41
C SER A 49 13.14 34.73 -8.53
N ALA A 50 12.66 35.92 -8.17
CA ALA A 50 11.27 36.27 -8.50
C ALA A 50 11.18 36.31 -10.03
N LEU A 51 10.43 35.36 -10.59
CA LEU A 51 10.20 35.29 -12.02
C LEU A 51 9.60 36.63 -12.49
N PRO A 52 10.07 37.21 -13.60
CA PRO A 52 9.43 38.35 -14.25
C PRO A 52 7.93 38.08 -14.45
N LYS A 53 7.09 39.13 -14.41
CA LYS A 53 5.63 38.98 -14.62
C LYS A 53 5.31 38.27 -15.94
N ASP A 54 6.02 38.62 -17.00
CA ASP A 54 5.84 38.00 -18.32
C ASP A 54 6.17 36.49 -18.30
N ASP A 55 7.14 36.08 -17.49
CA ASP A 55 7.46 34.66 -17.29
C ASP A 55 6.41 33.96 -16.43
N ILE A 56 5.86 34.63 -15.41
CA ILE A 56 4.74 34.12 -14.61
C ILE A 56 3.51 33.88 -15.50
N ASP A 57 3.12 34.88 -16.29
CA ASP A 57 1.94 34.80 -17.16
C ASP A 57 2.12 33.71 -18.22
N ARG A 58 3.35 33.56 -18.75
CA ARG A 58 3.69 32.44 -19.65
C ARG A 58 3.56 31.09 -18.95
N MET A 59 4.11 30.94 -17.75
CA MET A 59 4.03 29.69 -16.98
C MET A 59 2.59 29.31 -16.62
N VAL A 60 1.73 30.28 -16.30
CA VAL A 60 0.30 30.04 -16.06
C VAL A 60 -0.36 29.49 -17.32
N LYS A 61 -0.14 30.15 -18.46
CA LYS A 61 -0.72 29.73 -19.74
C LYS A 61 -0.21 28.37 -20.20
N ASP A 62 1.08 28.10 -20.01
CA ASP A 62 1.68 26.80 -20.33
C ASP A 62 1.11 25.71 -19.43
N ALA A 63 0.97 25.96 -18.12
CA ALA A 63 0.35 25.01 -17.18
C ALA A 63 -1.11 24.70 -17.56
N GLU A 64 -1.88 25.69 -18.00
CA GLU A 64 -3.24 25.47 -18.51
C GLU A 64 -3.26 24.64 -19.80
N ALA A 65 -2.34 24.91 -20.72
CA ALA A 65 -2.24 24.18 -21.98
C ALA A 65 -1.80 22.72 -21.80
N HIS A 66 -0.94 22.45 -20.82
CA HIS A 66 -0.40 21.12 -20.51
C HIS A 66 -1.16 20.39 -19.39
N ALA A 67 -2.24 20.97 -18.84
CA ALA A 67 -2.96 20.41 -17.70
C ALA A 67 -3.39 18.94 -17.90
N GLU A 68 -3.84 18.59 -19.11
CA GLU A 68 -4.26 17.22 -19.43
C GLU A 68 -3.08 16.25 -19.54
N GLU A 69 -1.97 16.68 -20.13
CA GLU A 69 -0.75 15.88 -20.24
C GLU A 69 -0.13 15.63 -18.85
N ASP A 70 -0.07 16.66 -18.01
CA ASP A 70 0.42 16.57 -16.64
C ASP A 70 -0.51 15.70 -15.78
N ARG A 71 -1.82 15.73 -16.02
CA ARG A 71 -2.77 14.80 -15.37
C ARG A 71 -2.44 13.35 -15.74
N GLN A 72 -2.23 13.04 -17.01
CA GLN A 72 -1.90 11.68 -17.46
C GLN A 72 -0.57 11.20 -16.88
N ARG A 73 0.48 12.03 -16.90
CA ARG A 73 1.77 11.71 -16.27
C ARG A 73 1.64 11.48 -14.77
N ARG A 74 0.80 12.27 -14.09
CA ARG A 74 0.50 12.07 -12.67
C ARG A 74 -0.20 10.74 -12.43
N GLU A 75 -1.22 10.40 -13.22
CA GLU A 75 -1.93 9.12 -13.12
C GLU A 75 -1.01 7.93 -13.37
N GLU A 76 -0.09 8.03 -14.33
CA GLU A 76 0.96 7.03 -14.57
C GLU A 76 1.86 6.87 -13.34
N ALA A 77 2.38 7.97 -12.79
CA ALA A 77 3.25 7.94 -11.62
C ALA A 77 2.53 7.38 -10.39
N GLU A 78 1.27 7.75 -10.17
CA GLU A 78 0.43 7.19 -9.10
C GLU A 78 0.21 5.68 -9.30
N THR A 79 -0.07 5.23 -10.52
CA THR A 79 -0.22 3.81 -10.85
C THR A 79 1.06 3.02 -10.56
N ARG A 80 2.22 3.55 -10.97
CA ARG A 80 3.54 2.93 -10.68
C ARG A 80 3.82 2.85 -9.18
N ASN A 81 3.56 3.93 -8.45
CA ASN A 81 3.74 3.97 -6.99
C ASN A 81 2.83 2.96 -6.26
N GLN A 82 1.58 2.81 -6.73
CA GLN A 82 0.65 1.81 -6.19
C GLN A 82 1.14 0.39 -6.45
N ALA A 83 1.63 0.12 -7.67
CA ALA A 83 2.18 -1.18 -8.04
C ALA A 83 3.40 -1.56 -7.18
N GLU A 84 4.38 -0.65 -7.03
CA GLU A 84 5.55 -0.87 -6.17
C GLU A 84 5.16 -1.10 -4.71
N THR A 85 4.18 -0.34 -4.21
CA THR A 85 3.68 -0.49 -2.83
C THR A 85 3.06 -1.87 -2.63
N LEU A 86 2.24 -2.32 -3.58
CA LEU A 86 1.59 -3.63 -3.51
C LEU A 86 2.61 -4.78 -3.59
N VAL A 87 3.60 -4.68 -4.48
CA VAL A 87 4.70 -5.65 -4.58
C VAL A 87 5.41 -5.77 -3.23
N TYR A 88 5.86 -4.64 -2.68
CA TYR A 88 6.58 -4.64 -1.40
C TYR A 88 5.75 -5.22 -0.25
N GLN A 89 4.47 -4.84 -0.15
CA GLN A 89 3.56 -5.39 0.87
C GLN A 89 3.39 -6.90 0.72
N THR A 90 3.20 -7.38 -0.51
CA THR A 90 2.98 -8.81 -0.78
C THR A 90 4.25 -9.62 -0.54
N GLU A 91 5.42 -9.15 -0.99
CA GLU A 91 6.72 -9.77 -0.70
C GLU A 91 6.98 -9.90 0.80
N LYS A 92 6.65 -8.84 1.56
CA LYS A 92 6.77 -8.86 3.01
C LYS A 92 5.89 -9.93 3.64
N VAL A 93 4.61 -9.99 3.24
CA VAL A 93 3.67 -11.02 3.76
C VAL A 93 4.18 -12.43 3.45
N LEU A 94 4.68 -12.67 2.24
CA LEU A 94 5.23 -13.98 1.86
C LEU A 94 6.44 -14.35 2.70
N THR A 95 7.35 -13.41 2.93
CA THR A 95 8.58 -13.62 3.71
C THR A 95 8.25 -13.91 5.17
N ASP A 96 7.41 -13.08 5.78
CA ASP A 96 7.03 -13.17 7.20
C ASP A 96 6.18 -14.41 7.52
N ASN A 97 5.51 -15.00 6.53
CA ASN A 97 4.57 -16.12 6.71
C ASN A 97 4.94 -17.35 5.87
N THR A 98 6.23 -17.52 5.55
CA THR A 98 6.73 -18.61 4.71
C THR A 98 6.12 -19.96 5.13
N ASP A 99 6.23 -20.36 6.39
CA ASP A 99 5.75 -21.68 6.86
C ASP A 99 4.22 -21.81 6.94
N LYS A 100 3.51 -20.68 6.84
CA LYS A 100 2.05 -20.61 6.97
C LYS A 100 1.33 -20.70 5.62
N ILE A 101 2.02 -20.38 4.53
CA ILE A 101 1.45 -20.29 3.18
C ILE A 101 1.84 -21.55 2.37
N PRO A 102 0.88 -22.25 1.74
CA PRO A 102 1.14 -23.39 0.86
C PRO A 102 2.15 -23.04 -0.25
N ALA A 103 3.02 -24.00 -0.61
CA ALA A 103 4.07 -23.81 -1.61
C ALA A 103 3.49 -23.36 -2.97
N ASP A 104 2.40 -23.99 -3.41
CA ASP A 104 1.73 -23.64 -4.68
C ASP A 104 1.24 -22.19 -4.69
N THR A 105 0.60 -21.74 -3.59
CA THR A 105 0.15 -20.35 -3.42
C THR A 105 1.33 -19.40 -3.42
N ARG A 106 2.44 -19.75 -2.74
CA ARG A 106 3.65 -18.93 -2.70
C ARG A 106 4.24 -18.75 -4.09
N THR A 107 4.42 -19.82 -4.85
CA THR A 107 4.96 -19.77 -6.21
C THR A 107 4.07 -18.92 -7.11
N ARG A 108 2.74 -19.12 -7.06
CA ARG A 108 1.79 -18.33 -7.86
C ARG A 108 1.90 -16.82 -7.59
N VAL A 109 2.00 -16.43 -6.32
CA VAL A 109 2.13 -15.02 -5.94
C VAL A 109 3.50 -14.46 -6.30
N GLN A 110 4.57 -15.23 -6.13
CA GLN A 110 5.92 -14.82 -6.54
C GLN A 110 6.02 -14.57 -8.04
N ASP A 111 5.36 -15.39 -8.86
CA ASP A 111 5.33 -15.18 -10.30
C ASP A 111 4.49 -13.96 -10.68
N ALA A 112 3.38 -13.69 -9.99
CA ALA A 112 2.63 -12.45 -10.16
C ALA A 112 3.44 -11.20 -9.74
N ILE A 113 4.24 -11.29 -8.67
CA ILE A 113 5.16 -10.21 -8.26
C ILE A 113 6.20 -9.94 -9.35
N LYS A 114 6.82 -10.99 -9.91
CA LYS A 114 7.76 -10.85 -11.02
C LYS A 114 7.11 -10.19 -12.22
N ASP A 115 5.87 -10.56 -12.53
CA ASP A 115 5.12 -9.97 -13.64
C ASP A 115 4.92 -8.45 -13.48
N VAL A 116 4.54 -8.00 -12.27
CA VAL A 116 4.44 -6.57 -11.96
C VAL A 116 5.80 -5.89 -12.08
N ASN A 117 6.87 -6.50 -11.54
CA ASN A 117 8.23 -5.96 -11.63
C ASN A 117 8.74 -5.85 -13.06
N GLU A 118 8.38 -6.78 -13.95
CA GLU A 118 8.70 -6.68 -15.38
C GLU A 118 7.87 -5.60 -16.07
N ALA A 119 6.57 -5.50 -15.77
CA ALA A 119 5.70 -4.45 -16.31
C ALA A 119 6.21 -3.04 -15.92
N LEU A 120 6.70 -2.88 -14.68
CA LEU A 120 7.25 -1.62 -14.17
C LEU A 120 8.54 -1.16 -14.89
N LYS A 121 9.25 -2.04 -15.61
CA LYS A 121 10.41 -1.66 -16.43
C LYS A 121 9.99 -0.97 -17.75
N GLY A 122 8.74 -1.13 -18.16
CA GLY A 122 8.18 -0.49 -19.35
C GLY A 122 7.36 0.76 -19.01
N GLU A 123 6.79 1.38 -20.05
CA GLU A 123 5.96 2.60 -19.97
C GLU A 123 4.47 2.32 -20.23
N ASP A 124 4.09 1.05 -20.38
CA ASP A 124 2.70 0.65 -20.64
C ASP A 124 1.89 0.63 -19.34
N VAL A 125 1.14 1.71 -19.09
CA VAL A 125 0.31 1.88 -17.89
C VAL A 125 -0.79 0.82 -17.81
N GLU A 126 -1.38 0.43 -18.94
CA GLU A 126 -2.43 -0.60 -18.97
C GLU A 126 -1.86 -1.96 -18.62
N ARG A 127 -0.65 -2.27 -19.09
CA ARG A 127 0.08 -3.47 -18.71
C ARG A 127 0.39 -3.50 -17.20
N ILE A 128 0.78 -2.36 -16.63
CA ILE A 128 1.02 -2.24 -15.18
C ILE A 128 -0.28 -2.46 -14.41
N ARG A 129 -1.38 -1.81 -14.80
CA ARG A 129 -2.71 -1.97 -14.17
C ARG A 129 -3.16 -3.44 -14.20
N SER A 130 -3.08 -4.09 -15.36
CA SER A 130 -3.45 -5.50 -15.48
C SER A 130 -2.56 -6.42 -14.62
N ALA A 131 -1.26 -6.15 -14.55
CA ALA A 131 -0.35 -6.90 -13.68
C ALA A 131 -0.70 -6.72 -12.19
N VAL A 132 -1.02 -5.48 -11.79
CA VAL A 132 -1.45 -5.14 -10.43
C VAL A 132 -2.74 -5.85 -10.06
N ASP A 133 -3.74 -5.87 -10.94
CA ASP A 133 -5.01 -6.57 -10.72
C ASP A 133 -4.80 -8.09 -10.59
N HIS A 134 -3.89 -8.65 -11.41
CA HIS A 134 -3.51 -10.04 -11.32
C HIS A 134 -2.81 -10.35 -9.99
N LEU A 135 -1.86 -9.50 -9.55
CA LEU A 135 -1.20 -9.62 -8.24
C LEU A 135 -2.19 -9.48 -7.07
N ALA A 136 -3.12 -8.54 -7.15
CA ALA A 136 -4.17 -8.35 -6.14
C ALA A 136 -5.08 -9.60 -6.04
N THR A 137 -5.45 -10.18 -7.17
CA THR A 137 -6.22 -11.44 -7.19
C THR A 137 -5.38 -12.62 -6.69
N ALA A 138 -4.09 -12.64 -7.01
CA ALA A 138 -3.18 -13.68 -6.56
C ALA A 138 -3.00 -13.64 -5.03
N SER A 139 -2.85 -12.44 -4.46
CA SER A 139 -2.60 -12.19 -3.05
C SER A 139 -3.82 -12.47 -2.16
N GLN A 140 -5.06 -12.41 -2.68
CA GLN A 140 -6.25 -12.85 -1.95
C GLN A 140 -6.15 -14.31 -1.48
N ALA A 141 -5.50 -15.19 -2.26
CA ALA A 141 -5.31 -16.59 -1.88
C ALA A 141 -4.39 -16.75 -0.65
N ILE A 142 -3.52 -15.77 -0.38
CA ILE A 142 -2.71 -15.74 0.85
C ILE A 142 -3.63 -15.53 2.06
N GLY A 143 -4.55 -14.56 1.97
CA GLY A 143 -5.53 -14.30 3.01
C GLY A 143 -6.38 -15.54 3.31
N GLN A 144 -6.92 -16.18 2.27
CA GLN A 144 -7.72 -17.40 2.42
C GLN A 144 -6.93 -18.54 3.09
N ALA A 145 -5.67 -18.76 2.71
CA ALA A 145 -4.82 -19.79 3.32
C ALA A 145 -4.51 -19.50 4.80
N MET A 146 -4.37 -18.24 5.18
CA MET A 146 -4.10 -17.82 6.55
C MET A 146 -5.34 -17.92 7.45
N TYR A 147 -6.50 -17.44 6.99
CA TYR A 147 -7.77 -17.52 7.73
C TYR A 147 -8.29 -18.95 7.86
N GLY A 148 -8.15 -19.78 6.81
CA GLY A 148 -8.55 -21.19 6.85
C GLY A 148 -7.79 -22.00 7.91
N ARG A 149 -6.52 -21.66 8.16
CA ARG A 149 -5.72 -22.26 9.24
C ARG A 149 -6.09 -21.74 10.63
N GLN A 150 -6.55 -20.50 10.74
CA GLN A 150 -6.92 -19.89 12.02
C GLN A 150 -8.25 -20.44 12.55
N ALA A 151 -9.21 -20.75 11.66
CA ALA A 151 -10.44 -21.47 12.00
C ALA A 151 -10.23 -22.95 12.37
N GLN A 152 -9.07 -23.53 12.00
CA GLN A 152 -8.64 -24.87 12.42
C GLN A 152 -7.75 -24.85 13.68
N GLN A 153 -7.43 -23.67 14.22
CA GLN A 153 -6.66 -23.47 15.45
C GLN A 153 -7.48 -22.84 16.57
N GLU A 154 -8.81 -22.90 16.48
CA GLU A 154 -9.65 -22.67 17.65
C GLU A 154 -9.43 -23.84 18.63
N PRO A 155 -9.12 -23.58 19.91
CA PRO A 155 -8.88 -24.64 20.87
C PRO A 155 -10.16 -25.46 21.04
N GLU A 156 -10.06 -26.75 20.78
CA GLU A 156 -10.99 -27.76 21.27
C GLU A 156 -11.22 -27.47 22.76
N PRO A 157 -12.47 -27.26 23.22
CA PRO A 157 -12.71 -27.09 24.65
C PRO A 157 -12.31 -28.40 25.33
N GLU A 158 -11.27 -28.37 26.16
CA GLU A 158 -10.92 -29.44 27.08
C GLU A 158 -12.16 -29.78 27.92
N GLN A 159 -12.86 -30.85 27.55
CA GLN A 159 -13.80 -31.52 28.46
C GLN A 159 -13.00 -32.51 29.33
N PRO A 160 -13.07 -32.38 30.66
CA PRO A 160 -12.54 -33.41 31.54
C PRO A 160 -13.47 -34.63 31.46
N GLY A 161 -12.89 -35.79 31.19
CA GLY A 161 -13.64 -37.01 30.97
C GLY A 161 -14.53 -37.43 32.15
N GLN A 162 -15.75 -37.84 31.82
CA GLN A 162 -16.46 -38.90 32.54
C GLN A 162 -17.48 -39.57 31.62
N ALA A 163 -17.59 -40.87 31.80
CA ALA A 163 -18.23 -41.82 30.91
C ALA A 163 -19.77 -41.84 30.98
N GLU A 164 -20.33 -42.49 29.95
CA GLU A 164 -21.65 -43.13 29.84
C GLU A 164 -22.83 -42.30 29.30
N ASP A 165 -23.17 -42.64 28.05
CA ASP A 165 -24.52 -42.98 27.54
C ASP A 165 -25.66 -41.95 27.76
N ASP A 166 -25.94 -41.14 26.74
CA ASP A 166 -27.33 -40.94 26.32
C ASP A 166 -27.40 -40.55 24.85
N VAL A 167 -28.25 -41.27 24.13
CA VAL A 167 -28.66 -41.02 22.76
C VAL A 167 -29.67 -39.89 22.74
N VAL A 168 -29.48 -38.88 21.89
CA VAL A 168 -30.65 -38.26 21.24
C VAL A 168 -30.32 -37.80 19.83
N ASP A 169 -30.89 -38.58 18.94
CA ASP A 169 -31.32 -38.31 17.58
C ASP A 169 -31.97 -36.91 17.44
N ALA A 170 -31.54 -36.15 16.43
CA ALA A 170 -32.30 -35.03 15.91
C ALA A 170 -31.96 -34.82 14.44
N GLU A 171 -32.49 -35.72 13.63
CA GLU A 171 -32.97 -35.45 12.28
C GLU A 171 -33.73 -34.10 12.28
N VAL A 172 -33.21 -33.10 11.57
CA VAL A 172 -34.01 -31.95 11.12
C VAL A 172 -34.02 -31.99 9.61
N VAL A 173 -35.01 -32.72 9.11
CA VAL A 173 -35.49 -32.67 7.74
C VAL A 173 -36.80 -31.88 7.75
N ASP A 174 -36.83 -30.87 6.87
CA ASP A 174 -37.99 -30.23 6.26
C ASP A 174 -38.96 -29.46 7.20
N GLU A 175 -39.69 -28.42 6.79
CA GLU A 175 -40.28 -28.12 5.49
C GLU A 175 -40.86 -26.69 5.50
N ASP A 176 -41.01 -26.12 4.31
CA ASP A 176 -42.09 -25.21 3.86
C ASP A 176 -42.57 -24.05 4.76
N ASP A 177 -42.21 -22.82 4.36
CA ASP A 177 -43.02 -21.63 4.67
C ASP A 177 -43.63 -21.05 3.37
N LYS A 178 -44.76 -21.65 2.96
CA LYS A 178 -45.70 -21.08 1.97
C LYS A 178 -46.96 -20.59 2.67
N LYS A 179 -47.11 -19.26 2.65
CA LYS A 179 -48.34 -18.47 2.49
C LYS A 179 -49.46 -18.60 3.53
N LYS A 180 -49.80 -17.44 4.12
CA LYS A 180 -51.12 -16.77 4.26
C LYS A 180 -50.83 -15.52 5.12
N GLU A 181 -51.34 -14.31 4.91
CA GLU A 181 -52.49 -13.76 4.20
C GLU A 181 -52.22 -12.26 4.01
#